data_AF-A0A8H7CGW6-F1
#
_entry.id   AF-A0A8H7CGW6-F1
#
_cell.length_a   1.000
_cell.length_b   1.000
_cell.length_c   1.000
_cell.angle_alpha   90.00
_cell.angle_beta   90.00
_cell.angle_gamma   90.00
#
_symmetry.space_group_name_H-M   'P 1'
#
loop_
_entity.id
_entity.type
_entity.pdbx_description
1 polymer ?
#
loop_
_entity_poly.entity_id
_entity_poly.type
_entity_poly.pdbx_seq_one_letter_code
_entity_poly.pdbx_strand_id
1 'polypeptide(L)'
;MVFSASTFLTIVSFAALIAGVPVHKVKRDCTLMTQAEFNSLSEQAHNAIDAAALADHGDHSHNLVVNDPDFPGSPANVCDNVATGTVWVEYNDQVDGHFKFIYSMDDILTPEERTVA
;
A
#
# COMPACT_ATOMS: atom_id res chain seq x y z
N MET A 1 24.13 65.78 25.85
CA MET A 1 24.90 65.40 24.64
C MET A 1 24.47 63.96 24.32
N VAL A 2 23.55 63.77 23.35
CA VAL A 2 23.74 63.05 22.04
C VAL A 2 24.54 61.75 22.21
N PHE A 3 24.11 60.52 21.86
CA PHE A 3 23.47 59.98 20.65
C PHE A 3 22.64 58.72 21.04
N SER A 4 21.40 58.50 20.58
CA SER A 4 20.98 57.96 19.27
C SER A 4 21.73 56.72 18.79
N ALA A 5 21.09 55.55 18.88
CA ALA A 5 21.31 54.42 17.97
C ALA A 5 20.05 53.55 17.94
N SER A 6 19.18 53.83 16.97
CA SER A 6 18.11 52.92 16.55
C SER A 6 18.74 51.75 15.79
N THR A 7 18.65 50.55 16.34
CA THR A 7 19.03 49.33 15.59
C THR A 7 17.79 48.82 14.87
N PHE A 8 17.67 49.18 13.60
CA PHE A 8 16.68 48.61 12.69
C PHE A 8 17.04 47.15 12.41
N LEU A 9 16.23 46.22 12.91
CA LEU A 9 16.32 44.80 12.57
C LEU A 9 15.65 44.58 11.21
N THR A 10 16.44 44.54 10.13
CA THR A 10 15.92 44.24 8.79
C THR A 10 15.69 42.73 8.69
N ILE A 11 14.43 42.30 8.77
CA ILE A 11 14.02 40.93 8.47
C ILE A 11 14.11 40.76 6.95
N VAL A 12 15.12 40.04 6.47
CA VAL A 12 15.18 39.60 5.08
C VAL A 12 14.18 38.45 4.93
N SER A 13 12.98 38.77 4.42
CA SER A 13 12.02 37.77 3.97
C SER A 13 12.63 36.97 2.82
N PHE A 14 13.11 35.77 3.10
CA PHE A 14 13.32 34.74 2.09
C PHE A 14 11.96 34.18 1.70
N ALA A 15 11.30 34.85 0.75
CA ALA A 15 10.26 34.22 -0.05
C ALA A 15 10.96 33.18 -0.95
N ALA A 16 11.08 31.95 -0.46
CA ALA A 16 11.47 30.82 -1.29
C ALA A 16 10.37 30.60 -2.33
N LEU A 17 10.60 31.11 -3.53
CA LEU A 17 9.79 30.83 -4.71
C LEU A 17 10.02 29.35 -5.03
N ILE A 18 9.16 28.47 -4.50
CA ILE A 18 9.12 27.07 -4.92
C ILE A 18 8.53 27.10 -6.32
N ALA A 19 9.40 27.25 -7.32
CA ALA A 19 9.08 26.98 -8.70
C ALA A 19 8.47 25.57 -8.72
N GLY A 20 7.20 25.49 -9.11
CA GLY A 20 6.46 24.24 -9.19
C GLY A 20 7.28 23.24 -10.00
N VAL A 21 7.90 22.29 -9.30
CA VAL A 21 8.51 21.14 -9.94
C VAL A 21 7.35 20.46 -10.65
N PRO A 22 7.39 20.32 -11.98
CA PRO A 22 6.38 19.53 -12.68
C PRO A 22 6.48 18.13 -12.08
N VAL A 23 5.43 17.73 -11.37
CA VAL A 23 5.21 16.34 -10.95
C VAL A 23 5.07 15.57 -12.26
N HIS A 24 6.20 15.16 -12.82
CA HIS A 24 6.24 14.13 -13.82
C HIS A 24 5.56 12.95 -13.13
N LYS A 25 4.43 12.51 -13.69
CA LYS A 25 3.86 11.22 -13.33
C LYS A 25 4.94 10.20 -13.67
N VAL A 26 5.80 9.89 -12.70
CA VAL A 26 6.70 8.77 -12.77
C VAL A 26 5.77 7.60 -13.02
N LYS A 27 5.87 7.00 -14.21
CA LYS A 27 5.29 5.69 -14.42
C LYS A 27 6.02 4.82 -13.40
N ARG A 28 5.34 4.46 -12.31
CA ARG A 28 5.89 3.45 -11.41
C ARG A 28 6.05 2.21 -12.26
N ASP A 29 7.26 1.71 -12.35
CA ASP A 29 7.50 0.43 -13.01
C ASP A 29 6.87 -0.62 -12.12
N CYS A 30 5.64 -0.99 -12.47
CA CYS A 30 4.87 -1.99 -11.77
C CYS A 30 5.10 -3.35 -12.44
N THR A 31 5.45 -4.34 -11.64
CA THR A 31 5.54 -5.73 -12.08
C THR A 31 4.47 -6.56 -11.39
N LEU A 32 4.00 -7.63 -12.06
CA LEU A 32 3.11 -8.60 -11.43
C LEU A 32 3.80 -9.18 -10.19
N MET A 33 3.10 -9.15 -9.06
CA MET A 33 3.58 -9.69 -7.80
C MET A 33 3.58 -11.21 -7.84
N THR A 34 4.68 -11.84 -7.48
CA THR A 34 4.75 -13.28 -7.29
C THR A 34 4.21 -13.68 -5.91
N GLN A 35 3.79 -14.93 -5.76
CA GLN A 35 3.39 -15.44 -4.44
C GLN A 35 4.52 -15.37 -3.42
N ALA A 36 5.78 -15.51 -3.84
CA ALA A 36 6.94 -15.39 -2.95
C ALA A 36 7.13 -13.96 -2.43
N GLU A 37 6.97 -12.94 -3.29
CA GLU A 37 6.99 -11.54 -2.87
C GLU A 37 5.83 -11.22 -1.93
N PHE A 38 4.63 -11.72 -2.22
CA PHE A 38 3.49 -11.59 -1.30
C PHE A 38 3.80 -12.22 0.07
N ASN A 39 4.30 -13.46 0.09
CA ASN A 39 4.67 -14.14 1.34
C ASN A 39 5.82 -13.46 2.11
N SER A 40 6.56 -12.54 1.46
CA SER A 40 7.62 -11.75 2.10
C SER A 40 7.12 -10.44 2.73
N LEU A 41 5.85 -10.10 2.55
CA LEU A 41 5.21 -9.00 3.27
C LEU A 41 5.26 -9.24 4.79
N SER A 42 5.09 -8.17 5.55
CA SER A 42 5.15 -8.25 7.01
C SER A 42 4.07 -9.20 7.56
N GLU A 43 4.35 -9.80 8.72
CA GLU A 43 3.34 -10.59 9.45
C GLU A 43 2.10 -9.75 9.76
N GLN A 44 2.28 -8.44 10.01
CA GLN A 44 1.19 -7.49 10.22
C GLN A 44 0.29 -7.38 8.98
N ALA A 45 0.85 -7.37 7.77
CA ALA A 45 0.07 -7.33 6.55
C ALA A 45 -0.82 -8.58 6.41
N HIS A 46 -0.25 -9.76 6.65
CA HIS A 46 -1.00 -11.02 6.61
C HIS A 46 -2.10 -11.04 7.67
N ASN A 47 -1.78 -10.66 8.90
CA ASN A 47 -2.75 -10.58 10.00
C ASN A 47 -3.90 -9.59 9.71
N ALA A 48 -3.64 -8.48 9.02
CA ALA A 48 -4.66 -7.52 8.65
C ALA A 48 -5.62 -8.07 7.58
N ILE A 49 -5.10 -8.81 6.60
CA ILE A 49 -5.92 -9.50 5.58
C ILE A 49 -6.76 -10.59 6.25
N ASP A 50 -6.16 -11.41 7.12
CA ASP A 50 -6.86 -12.47 7.86
C ASP A 50 -7.95 -11.88 8.77
N ALA A 51 -7.68 -10.75 9.43
CA ALA A 51 -8.67 -10.07 10.26
C ALA A 51 -9.85 -9.53 9.44
N ALA A 52 -9.61 -9.03 8.23
CA ALA A 52 -10.68 -8.59 7.31
C ALA A 52 -11.52 -9.79 6.84
N ALA A 53 -10.86 -10.88 6.44
CA ALA A 53 -11.49 -12.14 6.06
C ALA A 53 -12.35 -12.72 7.19
N LEU A 54 -11.83 -12.73 8.41
CA LEU A 54 -12.54 -13.16 9.62
C LEU A 54 -13.76 -12.28 9.92
N ALA A 55 -13.64 -10.96 9.76
CA ALA A 55 -14.73 -10.03 10.03
C ALA A 55 -15.91 -10.19 9.07
N ASP A 56 -15.62 -10.45 7.78
CA ASP A 56 -16.64 -10.56 6.74
C ASP A 56 -17.25 -11.96 6.64
N HIS A 57 -16.44 -13.00 6.85
CA HIS A 57 -16.82 -14.38 6.52
C HIS A 57 -16.71 -15.34 7.69
N GLY A 58 -16.12 -14.96 8.81
CA GLY A 58 -15.96 -15.83 9.98
C GLY A 58 -14.67 -16.66 9.97
N ASP A 59 -14.50 -17.48 11.01
CA ASP A 59 -13.30 -18.28 11.25
C ASP A 59 -13.34 -19.56 10.40
N HIS A 60 -12.82 -19.44 9.19
CA HIS A 60 -12.73 -20.51 8.21
C HIS A 60 -11.29 -20.67 7.76
N SER A 61 -10.88 -21.91 7.51
CA SER A 61 -9.56 -22.19 6.94
C SER A 61 -9.50 -21.62 5.53
N HIS A 62 -8.47 -20.82 5.24
CA HIS A 62 -8.28 -20.20 3.94
C HIS A 62 -6.81 -20.09 3.53
N ASN A 63 -6.59 -19.85 2.24
CA ASN A 63 -5.29 -19.53 1.66
C ASN A 63 -5.32 -18.11 1.08
N LEU A 64 -4.21 -17.38 1.21
CA LEU A 64 -4.02 -16.09 0.56
C LEU A 64 -3.26 -16.27 -0.75
N VAL A 65 -3.87 -15.92 -1.86
CA VAL A 65 -3.33 -16.12 -3.21
C VAL A 65 -3.28 -14.80 -3.96
N VAL A 66 -2.19 -14.55 -4.69
CA VAL A 66 -2.06 -13.41 -5.59
C VAL A 66 -2.00 -13.86 -7.04
N ASN A 67 -2.52 -13.03 -7.95
CA ASN A 67 -2.47 -13.27 -9.40
C ASN A 67 -2.94 -14.67 -9.82
N ASP A 68 -4.04 -15.12 -9.22
CA ASP A 68 -4.67 -16.40 -9.55
C ASP A 68 -5.01 -16.44 -11.07
N PRO A 69 -4.53 -17.47 -11.81
CA PRO A 69 -4.75 -17.58 -13.24
C PRO A 69 -6.22 -17.71 -13.63
N ASP A 70 -7.08 -18.18 -12.73
CA ASP A 70 -8.52 -18.30 -12.96
C ASP A 70 -9.22 -16.91 -12.92
N PHE A 71 -8.55 -15.89 -12.36
CA PHE A 71 -9.11 -14.54 -12.14
C PHE A 71 -8.18 -13.40 -12.61
N PRO A 72 -7.85 -13.32 -13.91
CA PRO A 72 -6.86 -12.36 -14.45
C PRO A 72 -7.31 -10.89 -14.41
N GLY A 73 -8.57 -10.61 -14.06
CA GLY A 73 -9.14 -9.26 -14.06
C GLY A 73 -8.75 -8.38 -12.87
N SER A 74 -8.08 -8.95 -11.86
CA SER A 74 -7.71 -8.24 -10.64
C SER A 74 -6.31 -8.65 -10.17
N PRO A 75 -5.26 -8.04 -10.74
CA PRO A 75 -3.90 -8.43 -10.44
C PRO A 75 -3.36 -7.74 -9.18
N ALA A 76 -2.47 -8.44 -8.47
CA ALA A 76 -1.56 -7.88 -7.50
C ALA A 76 -0.25 -7.45 -8.20
N ASN A 77 0.27 -6.28 -7.84
CA ASN A 77 1.50 -5.75 -8.41
C ASN A 77 2.44 -5.27 -7.31
N VAL A 78 3.73 -5.21 -7.63
CA VAL A 78 4.74 -4.48 -6.88
C VAL A 78 5.14 -3.26 -7.71
N CYS A 79 4.97 -2.08 -7.15
CA CYS A 79 5.34 -0.81 -7.76
C CYS A 79 6.29 -0.07 -6.80
N ASP A 80 7.55 0.13 -7.18
CA ASP A 80 8.56 0.76 -6.31
C ASP A 80 8.69 0.10 -4.93
N ASN A 81 8.76 -1.24 -4.89
CA ASN A 81 8.75 -2.08 -3.68
C ASN A 81 7.49 -1.99 -2.81
N VAL A 82 6.41 -1.38 -3.32
CA VAL A 82 5.13 -1.31 -2.62
C VAL A 82 4.13 -2.22 -3.30
N ALA A 83 3.56 -3.15 -2.53
CA ALA A 83 2.46 -4.00 -2.94
C ALA A 83 1.18 -3.18 -3.17
N THR A 84 0.46 -3.49 -4.25
CA THR A 84 -0.79 -2.82 -4.65
C THR A 84 -1.66 -3.80 -5.43
N GLY A 85 -2.96 -3.50 -5.52
CA GLY A 85 -3.93 -4.37 -6.17
C GLY A 85 -4.54 -5.33 -5.16
N THR A 86 -4.82 -6.56 -5.59
CA THR A 86 -5.77 -7.42 -4.88
C THR A 86 -5.19 -8.76 -4.46
N VAL A 87 -5.54 -9.18 -3.26
CA VAL A 87 -5.31 -10.53 -2.73
C VAL A 87 -6.60 -11.32 -2.75
N TRP A 88 -6.51 -12.60 -3.11
CA TRP A 88 -7.61 -13.55 -3.10
C TRP A 88 -7.55 -14.41 -1.85
N VAL A 89 -8.67 -14.50 -1.14
CA VAL A 89 -8.84 -15.41 0.00
C VAL A 89 -9.65 -16.60 -0.47
N GLU A 90 -9.00 -17.76 -0.54
CA GLU A 90 -9.58 -19.02 -0.98
C GLU A 90 -9.93 -19.88 0.24
N TYR A 91 -11.22 -20.08 0.50
CA TYR A 91 -11.70 -20.87 1.63
C TYR A 91 -11.70 -22.38 1.33
N ASN A 92 -11.14 -23.17 2.25
CA ASN A 92 -10.86 -24.60 2.08
C ASN A 92 -11.97 -25.53 2.63
N ASP A 93 -12.89 -25.03 3.45
CA ASP A 93 -13.81 -25.82 4.28
C ASP A 93 -15.27 -25.81 3.79
N GLN A 94 -15.57 -25.10 2.70
CA GLN A 94 -16.91 -25.06 2.13
C GLN A 94 -17.10 -26.12 1.05
N VAL A 95 -18.00 -27.06 1.32
CA VAL A 95 -18.21 -28.31 0.56
C VAL A 95 -19.00 -28.15 -0.75
N ASP A 96 -19.55 -26.97 -1.04
CA ASP A 96 -20.32 -26.70 -2.27
C ASP A 96 -19.99 -25.31 -2.83
N GLY A 97 -18.92 -25.22 -3.62
CA GLY A 97 -18.54 -24.03 -4.38
C GLY A 97 -17.21 -23.42 -3.94
N HIS A 98 -16.39 -23.03 -4.93
CA HIS A 98 -15.16 -22.29 -4.68
C HIS A 98 -15.51 -20.85 -4.28
N PHE A 99 -15.52 -20.56 -2.97
CA PHE A 99 -15.70 -19.20 -2.47
C PHE A 99 -14.34 -18.54 -2.38
N LYS A 100 -14.00 -17.78 -3.43
CA LYS A 100 -12.84 -16.88 -3.46
C LYS A 100 -13.34 -15.46 -3.30
N PHE A 101 -12.85 -14.77 -2.28
CA PHE A 101 -13.16 -13.36 -2.05
C PHE A 101 -11.94 -12.51 -2.32
N ILE A 102 -12.17 -11.29 -2.77
CA ILE A 102 -11.12 -10.38 -3.18
C ILE A 102 -11.03 -9.21 -2.21
N TYR A 103 -9.80 -8.91 -1.83
CA TYR A 103 -9.49 -7.82 -0.92
C TYR A 103 -8.46 -6.91 -1.58
N SER A 104 -8.72 -5.60 -1.52
CA SER A 104 -7.79 -4.59 -1.99
C SER A 104 -6.72 -4.37 -0.92
N MET A 105 -5.46 -4.67 -1.24
CA MET A 105 -4.34 -4.36 -0.35
C MET A 105 -4.27 -2.86 -0.06
N ASP A 106 -4.64 -2.03 -1.04
CA ASP A 106 -4.65 -0.57 -0.90
C ASP A 106 -5.68 -0.06 0.12
N ASP A 107 -6.73 -0.84 0.42
CA ASP A 107 -7.79 -0.46 1.35
C ASP A 107 -7.55 -1.00 2.78
N ILE A 108 -6.90 -2.15 2.90
CA ILE A 108 -6.73 -2.86 4.17
C ILE A 108 -5.37 -2.58 4.80
N LEU A 109 -4.34 -2.44 3.97
CA LEU A 109 -2.97 -2.32 4.43
C LEU A 109 -2.50 -0.87 4.38
N THR A 110 -1.82 -0.46 5.43
CA THR A 110 -1.09 0.80 5.44
C THR A 110 0.07 0.77 4.43
N PRO A 111 0.58 1.93 3.96
CA PRO A 111 1.71 1.95 3.04
C PRO A 111 2.97 1.25 3.56
N GLU A 112 3.19 1.27 4.87
CA GLU A 112 4.35 0.63 5.52
C GLU A 112 4.23 -0.90 5.46
N GLU A 113 3.04 -1.45 5.74
CA GLU A 113 2.76 -2.89 5.68
C GLU A 113 2.83 -3.46 4.25
N ARG A 114 2.64 -2.61 3.24
CA ARG A 114 2.74 -2.99 1.83
C ARG A 114 4.16 -3.00 1.28
N THR A 115 5.15 -2.61 2.07
CA THR A 115 6.54 -2.58 1.59
C THR A 115 7.10 -4.00 1.55
N VAL A 116 7.52 -4.44 0.36
CA VAL A 116 8.21 -5.72 0.15
C VAL A 116 9.68 -5.54 0.57
N ALA A 117 10.16 -6.41 1.45
CA ALA A 117 11.49 -6.33 2.07
C ALA A 117 12.62 -6.88 1.20
#